data_AF-A0A6F8Y6L8-F1
#
_entry.id   AF-A0A6F8Y6L8-F1
#
_cell.length_a   1.000
_cell.length_b   1.000
_cell.length_c   1.000
_cell.angle_alpha   90.00
_cell.angle_beta   90.00
_cell.angle_gamma   90.00
#
_symmetry.space_group_name_H-M   'P 1'
#
loop_
_entity.id
_entity.type
_entity.pdbx_description
1 polymer ?
#
loop_
_entity_poly.entity_id
_entity_poly.type
_entity_poly.pdbx_seq_one_letter_code
_entity_poly.pdbx_strand_id
1 'polypeptide(L)'
;MLQGGYSGLLVALVYAPGRGLFILKGGPTGEIQLEHENRVAFLGSADEWLVTNQLDGIYGPVDVEIREQSERWSAMAYRYIGSRTYRELADYSEFGGFLQSFVRTPSTDGTPPERTVRACLYKVASLLARNADLQHEEEGRALVDYLPDVDWERDINASLTTAAALWSDIEDLRDFRAWYTEAAAAVRVAPVADRRLIHGDAHLANILVNSVRAEVDLIDFGKGRQAHVFEDLARFEIDLILHTTPRHAHSGALVQDELLETVNLVGDDDFALRDSPDEPRHRRCLRMWRQELCAVLRGTSLPGAAMMYRWFLLSESLKRIRWVTNNGPVAAGVDMLSLLRMITALRRMLDGHRYAPETVISTTAEALTLLRCTAAYVPMHGHERLTNEKRNRAKETALHASAARGASVRIIAETGYSYLATRGVFNSRILHLLAAGASLQMVICNPYFLEAYGISASYDPDGRRRGSVVSDRLELHADLARKFEASLRGYEILREEYKSLVEVKLARFGIAATVLLTEQATFFEPYFHASRNRRERVLFDTFELQFEPGGLHMKRLLDETFSFHWHNSDAVTDATSLEERCRRARTTVFEAWQETSGR
;
A
#
# COMPACT_ATOMS: atom_id res chain seq x y z
N MET A 1 -3.01 27.05 20.26
CA MET A 1 -2.22 25.84 19.96
C MET A 1 -2.70 25.29 18.62
N LEU A 2 -1.79 25.08 17.67
CA LEU A 2 -2.11 24.35 16.45
C LEU A 2 -1.94 22.86 16.75
N GLN A 3 -3.03 22.09 16.84
CA GLN A 3 -2.95 20.63 16.87
C GLN A 3 -2.67 20.16 15.44
N GLY A 4 -1.42 19.81 15.15
CA GLY A 4 -1.03 19.35 13.82
C GLY A 4 0.47 19.19 13.55
N GLY A 5 1.32 19.21 14.58
CA GLY A 5 2.75 18.87 14.41
C GLY A 5 2.97 17.36 14.49
N TYR A 6 3.49 16.77 13.42
CA TYR A 6 3.95 15.38 13.36
C TYR A 6 5.01 15.11 14.44
N SER A 7 4.65 14.57 15.62
CA SER A 7 5.56 13.93 16.62
C SER A 7 5.02 13.88 18.06
N GLY A 8 3.91 14.55 18.40
CA GLY A 8 3.54 14.75 19.81
C GLY A 8 4.29 15.92 20.48
N LEU A 9 5.04 16.68 19.69
CA LEU A 9 5.63 17.96 20.07
C LEU A 9 4.59 19.10 19.99
N LEU A 10 4.70 20.09 20.87
CA LEU A 10 3.89 21.30 20.85
C LEU A 10 4.62 22.40 20.07
N VAL A 11 3.95 22.93 19.05
CA VAL A 11 4.44 24.07 18.26
C VAL A 11 3.51 25.27 18.47
N ALA A 12 4.08 26.42 18.83
CA ALA A 12 3.35 27.65 19.05
C ALA A 12 4.00 28.82 18.29
N LEU A 13 3.18 29.59 17.56
CA LEU A 13 3.58 30.92 17.11
C LEU A 13 3.43 31.88 18.29
N VAL A 14 4.53 32.51 18.69
CA VAL A 14 4.60 33.39 19.85
C VAL A 14 4.95 34.79 19.40
N TYR A 15 4.21 35.77 19.91
CA TYR A 15 4.57 37.18 19.82
C TYR A 15 5.03 37.68 21.19
N ALA A 16 6.23 38.25 21.26
CA ALA A 16 6.72 38.91 22.46
C ALA A 16 7.10 40.37 22.16
N PRO A 17 6.61 41.35 22.94
CA PRO A 17 7.03 42.75 22.81
C PRO A 17 8.55 42.89 22.86
N GLY A 18 9.14 43.60 21.90
CA GLY A 18 10.59 43.79 21.78
C GLY A 18 11.36 42.64 21.12
N ARG A 19 10.74 41.47 20.90
CA ARG A 19 11.36 40.31 20.22
C ARG A 19 10.64 39.90 18.93
N GLY A 20 9.40 40.36 18.73
CA GLY A 20 8.62 40.08 17.52
C GLY A 20 7.97 38.70 17.52
N LEU A 21 7.71 38.17 16.33
CA LEU A 21 7.14 36.83 16.12
C LEU A 21 8.25 35.78 16.02
N PHE A 22 8.08 34.66 16.73
CA PHE A 22 8.94 33.49 16.65
C PHE A 22 8.12 32.21 16.86
N ILE A 23 8.69 31.07 16.50
CA ILE A 23 8.09 29.77 16.73
C ILE A 23 8.72 29.15 17.97
N LEU A 24 7.92 28.68 18.91
CA LEU A 24 8.35 27.87 20.04
C LEU A 24 7.99 26.41 19.76
N LYS A 25 8.97 25.51 19.81
CA LYS A 25 8.79 24.06 19.71
C LYS A 25 9.14 23.44 21.06
N GLY A 26 8.23 22.67 21.64
CA GLY A 26 8.42 22.01 22.93
C GLY A 26 8.04 20.54 22.91
N GLY A 27 8.68 19.74 23.76
CA GLY A 27 8.50 18.30 23.80
C GLY A 27 9.50 17.58 24.71
N PRO A 28 9.64 16.24 24.60
CA PRO A 28 10.56 15.47 25.42
C PRO A 28 11.98 16.07 25.41
N THR A 29 12.56 16.27 26.60
CA THR A 29 13.84 16.98 26.78
C THR A 29 14.94 16.49 25.84
N GLY A 30 15.10 15.17 25.72
CA GLY A 30 16.15 14.58 24.87
C GLY A 30 15.96 14.86 23.38
N GLU A 31 14.72 14.88 22.89
CA GLU A 31 14.42 15.14 21.47
C GLU A 31 14.68 16.60 21.10
N ILE A 32 14.21 17.54 21.95
CA ILE A 32 14.41 18.98 21.74
C ILE A 32 15.89 19.36 21.86
N GLN A 33 16.62 18.73 22.79
CA GLN A 33 18.06 18.94 22.92
C GLN A 33 18.80 18.49 21.65
N LEU A 34 18.51 17.26 21.20
CA LEU A 34 19.14 16.69 20.01
C LEU A 34 18.86 17.55 18.76
N GLU A 35 17.62 17.99 18.57
CA GLU A 35 17.25 18.88 17.46
C GLU A 35 17.98 20.23 17.52
N HIS A 36 18.08 20.83 18.70
CA HIS A 36 18.81 22.09 18.88
C HIS A 36 20.29 21.93 18.55
N GLU A 37 20.96 20.91 19.11
CA GLU A 37 22.37 20.61 18.86
C GLU A 37 22.62 20.34 17.37
N ASN A 38 21.77 19.54 16.74
CA ASN A 38 21.84 19.24 15.31
C ASN A 38 21.67 20.48 14.45
N ARG A 39 20.70 21.35 14.76
CA ARG A 39 20.49 22.61 14.02
C ARG A 39 21.71 23.51 14.08
N VAL A 40 22.24 23.74 15.27
CA VAL A 40 23.42 24.61 15.48
C VAL A 40 24.63 24.04 14.74
N ALA A 41 24.86 22.73 14.86
CA ALA A 41 25.96 22.06 14.19
C ALA A 41 25.80 22.04 12.65
N PHE A 42 24.58 21.88 12.15
CA PHE A 42 24.29 21.80 10.72
C PHE A 42 24.45 23.15 10.03
N LEU A 43 23.85 24.21 10.61
CA LEU A 43 23.91 25.56 10.05
C LEU A 43 25.30 26.21 10.24
N GLY A 44 26.13 25.69 11.15
CA GLY A 44 27.50 26.17 11.37
C GLY A 44 27.61 27.48 12.17
N SER A 45 26.48 28.14 12.45
CA SER A 45 26.35 29.27 13.35
C SER A 45 24.96 29.27 14.00
N ALA A 46 24.83 29.83 15.20
CA ALA A 46 23.52 30.16 15.74
C ALA A 46 22.84 31.16 14.80
N ASP A 47 21.53 31.00 14.57
CA ASP A 47 20.74 31.97 13.79
C ASP A 47 20.90 33.35 14.43
N GLU A 48 21.53 34.29 13.71
CA GLU A 48 21.85 35.64 14.21
C GLU A 48 20.60 36.36 14.70
N TRP A 49 19.44 36.08 14.10
CA TRP A 49 18.17 36.64 14.54
C TRP A 49 17.78 36.10 15.91
N LEU A 50 17.95 34.79 16.16
CA LEU A 50 17.69 34.20 17.47
C LEU A 50 18.65 34.76 18.53
N VAL A 51 19.94 34.88 18.21
CA VAL A 51 20.95 35.45 19.11
C VAL A 51 20.63 36.90 19.46
N THR A 52 20.35 37.73 18.45
CA THR A 52 20.04 39.16 18.62
C THR A 52 18.80 39.37 19.48
N ASN A 53 17.82 38.45 19.40
CA ASN A 53 16.59 38.52 20.18
C ASN A 53 16.65 37.75 21.51
N GLN A 54 17.83 37.22 21.89
CA GLN A 54 18.04 36.43 23.11
C GLN A 54 17.11 35.19 23.18
N LEU A 55 16.90 34.56 22.02
CA LEU A 55 16.06 33.36 21.85
C LEU A 55 16.89 32.09 21.59
N ASP A 56 18.17 32.22 21.27
CA ASP A 56 19.11 31.11 21.02
C ASP A 56 19.34 30.26 22.29
N GLY A 57 19.35 30.90 23.46
CA GLY A 57 19.45 30.25 24.77
C GLY A 57 18.12 29.82 25.39
N ILE A 58 16.99 29.88 24.67
CA ILE A 58 15.73 29.29 25.15
C ILE A 58 15.89 27.77 25.06
N TYR A 59 16.41 27.22 26.15
CA TYR A 59 16.44 25.81 26.46
C TYR A 59 16.20 25.69 27.96
N GLY A 60 15.03 25.20 28.34
CA GLY A 60 14.66 25.13 29.74
C GLY A 60 13.51 24.16 29.95
N PRO A 61 13.44 23.54 31.14
CA PRO A 61 12.34 22.67 31.47
C PRO A 61 11.02 23.46 31.48
N VAL A 62 10.02 22.94 30.80
CA VAL A 62 8.64 23.41 30.84
C VAL A 62 7.80 22.29 31.41
N ASP A 63 7.08 22.56 32.50
CA ASP A 63 6.11 21.62 33.04
C ASP A 63 4.86 21.67 32.17
N VAL A 64 4.44 20.51 31.66
CA VAL A 64 3.29 20.38 30.77
C VAL A 64 2.36 19.31 31.32
N GLU A 65 1.07 19.62 31.36
CA GLU A 65 0.05 18.66 31.77
C GLU A 65 -0.54 17.97 30.54
N ILE A 66 -0.31 16.66 30.43
CA ILE A 66 -0.80 15.84 29.32
C ILE A 66 -1.58 14.69 29.91
N ARG A 67 -2.88 14.61 29.61
CA ARG A 67 -3.77 13.55 30.11
C ARG A 67 -3.69 13.38 31.65
N GLU A 68 -3.72 14.50 32.38
CA GLU A 68 -3.68 14.55 33.84
C GLU A 68 -2.36 14.04 34.47
N GLN A 69 -1.31 13.90 33.66
CA GLN A 69 0.05 13.60 34.11
C GLN A 69 0.94 14.82 33.89
N SER A 70 1.68 15.23 34.92
CA SER A 70 2.72 16.24 34.80
C SER A 70 3.95 15.63 34.14
N GLU A 71 4.26 16.09 32.95
CA GLU A 71 5.49 15.77 32.23
C GLU A 71 6.43 16.98 32.25
N ARG A 72 7.74 16.69 32.21
CA ARG A 72 8.78 17.72 32.11
C ARG A 72 9.35 17.70 30.71
N TRP A 73 9.11 18.77 29.97
CA TRP A 73 9.55 18.94 28.58
C TRP A 73 10.67 19.96 28.50
N SER A 74 11.36 20.04 27.36
CA SER A 74 12.17 21.21 27.00
C SER A 74 11.47 22.00 25.90
N ALA A 75 11.87 23.26 25.72
CA ALA A 75 11.46 24.07 24.58
C ALA A 75 12.67 24.70 23.89
N MET A 76 12.56 24.91 22.58
CA MET A 76 13.52 25.65 21.74
C MET A 76 12.78 26.66 20.87
N ALA A 77 13.46 27.74 20.48
CA ALA A 77 12.92 28.76 19.58
C ALA A 77 13.43 28.59 18.15
N TYR A 78 12.54 28.79 17.18
CA TYR A 78 12.81 28.93 15.75
C TYR A 78 12.46 30.35 15.31
N ARG A 79 13.23 30.89 14.37
CA ARG A 79 12.87 32.13 13.70
C ARG A 79 11.55 31.92 12.96
N TYR A 80 10.63 32.86 13.09
CA TYR A 80 9.44 32.86 12.26
C TYR A 80 9.82 33.25 10.83
N ILE A 81 9.66 32.32 9.90
CA ILE A 81 9.89 32.51 8.47
C ILE A 81 8.51 32.71 7.83
N GLY A 82 8.11 33.97 7.74
CA GLY A 82 6.81 34.39 7.22
C GLY A 82 6.68 35.91 7.23
N SER A 83 5.53 36.42 6.84
CA SER A 83 5.30 37.87 6.79
C SER A 83 4.40 38.40 7.91
N ARG A 84 4.55 39.70 8.18
CA ARG A 84 3.64 40.52 8.99
C ARG A 84 2.31 40.84 8.29
N THR A 85 2.17 40.57 6.99
CA THR A 85 0.93 40.82 6.23
C THR A 85 0.42 39.55 5.55
N TYR A 86 -0.91 39.42 5.43
CA TYR A 86 -1.55 38.33 4.70
C TYR A 86 -1.11 38.22 3.24
N ARG A 87 -0.80 39.36 2.60
CA ARG A 87 -0.41 39.40 1.19
C ARG A 87 0.94 38.75 0.95
N GLU A 88 1.93 39.07 1.78
CA GLU A 88 3.27 38.48 1.69
C GLU A 88 3.31 37.05 2.27
N LEU A 89 2.36 36.66 3.13
CA LEU A 89 2.22 35.26 3.55
C LEU A 89 1.83 34.34 2.40
N ALA A 90 1.16 34.86 1.37
CA ALA A 90 0.86 34.10 0.16
C ALA A 90 2.13 33.75 -0.65
N ASP A 91 3.25 34.45 -0.41
CA ASP A 91 4.52 34.18 -1.10
C ASP A 91 5.26 32.97 -0.50
N TYR A 92 4.88 32.55 0.72
CA TYR A 92 5.49 31.44 1.45
C TYR A 92 4.67 30.16 1.32
N SER A 93 5.35 29.04 1.04
CA SER A 93 4.74 27.72 1.08
C SER A 93 5.76 26.67 1.49
N GLU A 94 5.27 25.49 1.89
CA GLU A 94 6.10 24.28 1.84
C GLU A 94 6.57 24.03 0.39
N PHE A 95 7.73 23.40 0.24
CA PHE A 95 8.36 23.19 -1.08
C PHE A 95 7.47 22.33 -1.99
N GLY A 96 6.74 21.37 -1.43
CA GLY A 96 5.78 20.53 -2.16
C GLY A 96 4.67 21.35 -2.83
N GLY A 97 4.06 22.29 -2.10
CA GLY A 97 3.06 23.22 -2.62
C GLY A 97 3.62 24.14 -3.70
N PHE A 98 4.84 24.65 -3.50
CA PHE A 98 5.56 25.45 -4.50
C PHE A 98 5.77 24.69 -5.81
N LEU A 99 6.27 23.45 -5.75
CA LEU A 99 6.48 22.62 -6.94
C LEU A 99 5.17 22.24 -7.63
N GLN A 100 4.14 21.90 -6.86
CA GLN A 100 2.82 21.62 -7.41
C GLN A 100 2.25 22.80 -8.21
N SER A 101 2.47 24.04 -7.75
CA SER A 101 2.08 25.24 -8.49
C SER A 101 2.83 25.42 -9.82
N PHE A 102 4.08 24.94 -9.89
CA PHE A 102 4.87 24.93 -11.12
C PHE A 102 4.38 23.90 -12.14
N VAL A 103 4.14 22.67 -11.68
CA VAL A 103 3.82 21.52 -12.56
C VAL A 103 2.39 21.59 -13.11
N ARG A 104 1.46 22.25 -12.40
CA ARG A 104 0.09 22.47 -12.89
C ARG A 104 0.07 23.32 -14.18
N THR A 105 -0.92 23.05 -15.02
CA THR A 105 -1.09 23.62 -16.38
C THR A 105 -1.08 25.16 -16.33
N PRO A 106 -0.40 25.86 -17.27
CA PRO A 106 -0.16 27.32 -17.27
C PRO A 106 -1.37 28.26 -17.23
N SER A 107 -2.60 27.77 -17.14
CA SER A 107 -3.81 28.62 -17.21
C SER A 107 -4.15 29.34 -15.90
N THR A 108 -3.35 29.20 -14.85
CA THR A 108 -3.57 29.85 -13.55
C THR A 108 -2.61 31.01 -13.33
N ASP A 109 -3.14 32.19 -13.06
CA ASP A 109 -2.38 33.28 -12.43
C ASP A 109 -1.68 32.75 -11.17
N GLY A 110 -0.35 32.87 -11.10
CA GLY A 110 0.45 32.46 -9.94
C GLY A 110 1.42 31.29 -10.13
N THR A 111 1.60 30.74 -11.34
CA THR A 111 2.69 29.76 -11.59
C THR A 111 4.07 30.41 -11.42
N PRO A 112 4.98 29.85 -10.60
CA PRO A 112 6.31 30.40 -10.43
C PRO A 112 7.13 30.28 -11.72
N PRO A 113 7.91 31.33 -12.10
CA PRO A 113 8.80 31.27 -13.25
C PRO A 113 9.85 30.16 -13.11
N GLU A 114 10.26 29.56 -14.24
CA GLU A 114 11.27 28.50 -14.26
C GLU A 114 12.59 28.94 -13.61
N ARG A 115 13.02 30.19 -13.84
CA ARG A 115 14.21 30.79 -13.19
C ARG A 115 14.12 30.77 -11.65
N THR A 116 12.92 30.94 -11.10
CA THR A 116 12.67 30.93 -9.66
C THR A 116 12.76 29.51 -9.13
N VAL A 117 12.13 28.55 -9.82
CA VAL A 117 12.19 27.13 -9.46
C VAL A 117 13.65 26.65 -9.47
N ARG A 118 14.40 26.98 -10.51
CA ARG A 118 15.83 26.67 -10.62
C ARG A 118 16.64 27.28 -9.47
N ALA A 119 16.44 28.56 -9.15
CA ALA A 119 17.12 29.20 -8.03
C ALA A 119 16.80 28.55 -6.67
N CYS A 120 15.55 28.13 -6.45
CA CYS A 120 15.17 27.40 -5.23
C CYS A 120 15.82 26.01 -5.18
N LEU A 121 15.82 25.26 -6.28
CA LEU A 121 16.47 23.94 -6.36
C LEU A 121 17.98 24.03 -6.11
N TYR A 122 18.64 25.04 -6.68
CA TYR A 122 20.04 25.34 -6.40
C TYR A 122 20.28 25.60 -4.91
N LYS A 123 19.46 26.44 -4.27
CA LYS A 123 19.58 26.71 -2.83
C LYS A 123 19.37 25.46 -1.98
N VAL A 124 18.39 24.62 -2.30
CA VAL A 124 18.20 23.34 -1.61
C VAL A 124 19.45 22.47 -1.75
N ALA A 125 19.97 22.30 -2.97
CA ALA A 125 21.17 21.52 -3.22
C ALA A 125 22.36 22.08 -2.42
N SER A 126 22.60 23.40 -2.45
CA SER A 126 23.65 24.07 -1.69
C SER A 126 23.52 23.90 -0.18
N LEU A 127 22.29 23.97 0.37
CA LEU A 127 22.05 23.78 1.80
C LEU A 127 22.31 22.34 2.23
N LEU A 128 21.79 21.36 1.49
CA LEU A 128 21.95 19.93 1.82
C LEU A 128 23.40 19.45 1.58
N ALA A 129 24.01 19.87 0.47
CA ALA A 129 25.38 19.51 0.15
C ALA A 129 26.43 20.37 0.86
N ARG A 130 26.05 21.48 1.48
CA ARG A 130 26.97 22.42 2.16
C ARG A 130 28.14 22.89 1.29
N ASN A 131 27.98 22.88 -0.04
CA ASN A 131 29.01 23.21 -1.03
C ASN A 131 30.36 22.51 -0.81
N ALA A 132 30.36 21.31 -0.20
CA ALA A 132 31.58 20.52 -0.02
C ALA A 132 31.60 19.39 -1.05
N ASP A 133 32.65 19.36 -1.87
CA ASP A 133 32.83 18.37 -2.94
C ASP A 133 32.94 16.94 -2.40
N LEU A 134 32.61 15.96 -3.25
CA LEU A 134 32.82 14.55 -2.94
C LEU A 134 34.31 14.20 -3.03
N GLN A 135 34.81 13.43 -2.08
CA GLN A 135 36.17 12.92 -2.12
C GLN A 135 36.20 11.57 -2.82
N HIS A 136 37.24 11.33 -3.62
CA HIS A 136 37.47 10.00 -4.16
C HIS A 136 37.96 9.10 -3.04
N GLU A 137 37.41 7.89 -2.93
CA GLU A 137 37.78 6.96 -1.87
C GLU A 137 39.05 6.19 -2.27
N GLU A 138 40.19 6.54 -1.67
CA GLU A 138 41.47 5.89 -1.96
C GLU A 138 41.71 4.64 -1.08
N GLU A 139 41.12 4.58 0.12
CA GLU A 139 41.36 3.53 1.12
C GLU A 139 40.40 2.32 1.01
N GLY A 140 39.35 2.41 0.19
CA GLY A 140 38.54 1.26 -0.24
C GLY A 140 37.56 0.68 0.78
N ARG A 141 36.63 1.49 1.33
CA ARG A 141 35.49 0.96 2.12
C ARG A 141 34.39 0.40 1.24
N ALA A 142 33.62 -0.55 1.78
CA ALA A 142 32.53 -1.17 1.03
C ALA A 142 31.33 -0.22 0.92
N LEU A 143 30.54 -0.37 -0.15
CA LEU A 143 29.33 0.44 -0.34
C LEU A 143 28.38 0.34 0.86
N VAL A 144 28.23 -0.85 1.44
CA VAL A 144 27.36 -1.11 2.60
C VAL A 144 27.70 -0.27 3.82
N ASP A 145 28.95 0.21 3.94
CA ASP A 145 29.38 1.06 5.06
C ASP A 145 28.82 2.50 4.95
N TYR A 146 28.35 2.88 3.76
CA TYR A 146 27.80 4.20 3.46
C TYR A 146 26.28 4.20 3.31
N LEU A 147 25.69 3.07 2.91
CA LEU A 147 24.25 3.00 2.67
C LEU A 147 23.47 3.25 3.95
N PRO A 148 22.33 3.98 3.86
CA PRO A 148 21.48 4.14 5.01
C PRO A 148 20.90 2.79 5.43
N ASP A 149 20.80 2.58 6.74
CA ASP A 149 20.25 1.34 7.27
C ASP A 149 18.80 1.16 6.82
N VAL A 150 18.52 0.02 6.18
CA VAL A 150 17.18 -0.38 5.80
C VAL A 150 16.71 -1.33 6.88
N ASP A 151 15.85 -0.83 7.74
CA ASP A 151 15.23 -1.63 8.78
C ASP A 151 14.30 -2.68 8.13
N TRP A 152 14.84 -3.88 7.91
CA TRP A 152 14.13 -5.03 7.33
C TRP A 152 13.06 -5.62 8.27
N GLU A 153 12.41 -4.76 9.06
CA GLU A 153 11.21 -5.01 9.84
C GLU A 153 10.17 -5.80 9.02
N ARG A 154 9.23 -6.43 9.75
CA ARG A 154 8.19 -7.29 9.18
C ARG A 154 7.45 -6.62 8.01
N ASP A 155 7.25 -5.30 8.05
CA ASP A 155 6.40 -4.59 7.10
C ASP A 155 7.03 -4.41 5.71
N ILE A 156 8.35 -4.12 5.63
CA ILE A 156 9.04 -4.01 4.34
C ILE A 156 9.15 -5.38 3.67
N ASN A 157 9.62 -6.38 4.42
CA ASN A 157 9.73 -7.75 3.92
C ASN A 157 8.35 -8.33 3.53
N ALA A 158 7.31 -8.10 4.34
CA ALA A 158 5.97 -8.56 4.03
C ALA A 158 5.42 -7.86 2.78
N SER A 159 5.63 -6.55 2.62
CA SER A 159 5.17 -5.80 1.45
C SER A 159 5.84 -6.30 0.17
N LEU A 160 7.17 -6.46 0.17
CA LEU A 160 7.92 -6.96 -0.99
C LEU A 160 7.58 -8.42 -1.31
N THR A 161 7.48 -9.29 -0.30
CA THR A 161 7.12 -10.71 -0.49
C THR A 161 5.69 -10.85 -1.02
N THR A 162 4.75 -10.08 -0.47
CA THR A 162 3.36 -10.04 -0.93
C THR A 162 3.30 -9.55 -2.37
N ALA A 163 4.02 -8.47 -2.68
CA ALA A 163 4.10 -7.93 -4.03
C ALA A 163 4.67 -8.95 -5.02
N ALA A 164 5.77 -9.62 -4.67
CA ALA A 164 6.38 -10.68 -5.50
C ALA A 164 5.47 -11.91 -5.68
N ALA A 165 4.62 -12.20 -4.70
CA ALA A 165 3.63 -13.28 -4.78
C ALA A 165 2.41 -12.92 -5.63
N LEU A 166 1.96 -11.66 -5.57
CA LEU A 166 0.80 -11.18 -6.31
C LEU A 166 1.13 -10.73 -7.74
N TRP A 167 2.36 -10.31 -7.99
CA TRP A 167 2.83 -9.80 -9.28
C TRP A 167 3.88 -10.74 -9.85
N SER A 168 3.41 -11.82 -10.49
CA SER A 168 4.26 -12.87 -11.07
C SER A 168 5.35 -12.36 -12.01
N ASP A 169 5.13 -11.19 -12.62
CA ASP A 169 6.01 -10.64 -13.65
C ASP A 169 7.04 -9.67 -13.05
N ILE A 170 6.98 -9.39 -11.74
CA ILE A 170 8.04 -8.69 -11.00
C ILE A 170 8.88 -9.74 -10.28
N GLU A 171 9.54 -10.60 -11.07
CA GLU A 171 10.56 -11.51 -10.54
C GLU A 171 11.62 -10.76 -9.72
N ASP A 172 11.80 -9.47 -10.03
CA ASP A 172 12.74 -8.60 -9.37
C ASP A 172 12.47 -8.37 -7.87
N LEU A 173 11.24 -8.63 -7.39
CA LEU A 173 10.90 -8.50 -5.97
C LEU A 173 11.07 -9.82 -5.21
N ARG A 174 11.30 -10.96 -5.88
CA ARG A 174 11.59 -12.23 -5.21
C ARG A 174 12.95 -12.19 -4.56
N ASP A 175 13.02 -12.69 -3.33
CA ASP A 175 14.24 -12.71 -2.51
C ASP A 175 14.96 -11.36 -2.47
N PHE A 176 14.20 -10.25 -2.58
CA PHE A 176 14.75 -8.91 -2.76
C PHE A 176 15.75 -8.53 -1.66
N ARG A 177 15.47 -8.91 -0.41
CA ARG A 177 16.39 -8.67 0.72
C ARG A 177 17.72 -9.38 0.54
N ALA A 178 17.69 -10.65 0.12
CA ALA A 178 18.90 -11.42 -0.14
C ALA A 178 19.70 -10.78 -1.28
N TRP A 179 19.04 -10.48 -2.41
CA TRP A 179 19.65 -9.75 -3.52
C TRP A 179 20.27 -8.42 -3.07
N TYR A 180 19.52 -7.58 -2.33
CA TYR A 180 20.01 -6.27 -1.88
C TYR A 180 21.28 -6.41 -1.04
N THR A 181 21.26 -7.38 -0.11
CA THR A 181 22.37 -7.62 0.81
C THR A 181 23.60 -8.13 0.07
N GLU A 182 23.43 -9.10 -0.84
CA GLU A 182 24.51 -9.69 -1.64
C GLU A 182 25.08 -8.70 -2.66
N ALA A 183 24.22 -7.99 -3.41
CA ALA A 183 24.61 -7.05 -4.44
C ALA A 183 25.28 -5.80 -3.84
N ALA A 184 24.79 -5.27 -2.72
CA ALA A 184 25.46 -4.17 -2.04
C ALA A 184 26.84 -4.59 -1.49
N ALA A 185 26.93 -5.80 -0.90
CA ALA A 185 28.19 -6.34 -0.38
C ALA A 185 29.20 -6.70 -1.49
N ALA A 186 28.73 -6.96 -2.71
CA ALA A 186 29.59 -7.20 -3.87
C ALA A 186 30.38 -5.95 -4.29
N VAL A 187 29.87 -4.75 -3.98
CA VAL A 187 30.56 -3.47 -4.22
C VAL A 187 31.56 -3.21 -3.09
N ARG A 188 32.74 -3.82 -3.20
CA ARG A 188 33.79 -3.81 -2.16
C ARG A 188 34.49 -2.46 -1.98
N VAL A 189 34.40 -1.58 -2.98
CA VAL A 189 35.00 -0.24 -2.95
C VAL A 189 33.95 0.77 -3.39
N ALA A 190 33.54 1.63 -2.48
CA ALA A 190 32.66 2.75 -2.76
C ALA A 190 33.37 3.75 -3.68
N PRO A 191 32.74 4.23 -4.77
CA PRO A 191 33.41 5.12 -5.73
C PRO A 191 33.70 6.53 -5.21
N VAL A 192 32.95 6.97 -4.21
CA VAL A 192 33.10 8.25 -3.54
C VAL A 192 32.89 8.05 -2.05
N ALA A 193 33.63 8.82 -1.26
CA ALA A 193 33.45 8.85 0.17
C ALA A 193 32.95 10.21 0.61
N ASP A 194 32.02 10.14 1.55
CA ASP A 194 31.53 11.29 2.25
C ASP A 194 31.05 10.90 3.64
N ARG A 195 31.40 11.74 4.61
CA ARG A 195 30.88 11.66 5.96
C ARG A 195 30.79 13.07 6.52
N ARG A 196 29.57 13.61 6.51
CA ARG A 196 29.28 14.94 7.04
C ARG A 196 28.03 14.92 7.90
N LEU A 197 27.82 15.99 8.64
CA LEU A 197 26.56 16.20 9.32
C LEU A 197 25.49 16.49 8.26
N ILE A 198 24.50 15.60 8.17
CA ILE A 198 23.33 15.72 7.30
C ILE A 198 22.12 16.20 8.11
N HIS A 199 21.09 16.69 7.44
CA HIS A 199 19.79 17.03 8.05
C HIS A 199 19.07 15.77 8.54
N GLY A 200 19.14 14.69 7.75
CA GLY A 200 18.61 13.39 8.11
C GLY A 200 17.08 13.25 8.00
N ASP A 201 16.40 14.28 7.48
CA ASP A 201 14.95 14.29 7.20
C ASP A 201 14.57 15.33 6.13
N ALA A 202 15.38 15.45 5.08
CA ALA A 202 15.21 16.44 4.00
C ALA A 202 14.00 16.17 3.06
N HIS A 203 12.80 16.02 3.63
CA HIS A 203 11.54 15.93 2.91
C HIS A 203 11.02 17.30 2.49
N LEU A 204 10.17 17.35 1.46
CA LEU A 204 9.61 18.63 0.97
C LEU A 204 8.80 19.40 2.04
N ALA A 205 8.23 18.70 3.01
CA ALA A 205 7.51 19.29 4.14
C ALA A 205 8.43 20.05 5.11
N ASN A 206 9.72 19.70 5.14
CA ASN A 206 10.73 20.31 6.01
C ASN A 206 11.52 21.42 5.31
N ILE A 207 11.04 21.85 4.14
CA ILE A 207 11.66 22.90 3.32
C ILE A 207 10.62 23.97 3.05
N LEU A 208 10.91 25.20 3.50
CA LEU A 208 10.07 26.37 3.28
C LEU A 208 10.63 27.20 2.13
N VAL A 209 9.74 27.75 1.30
CA VAL A 209 10.11 28.56 0.14
C VAL A 209 9.41 29.90 0.17
N ASN A 210 10.16 30.98 -0.07
CA ASN A 210 9.61 32.24 -0.55
C ASN A 210 9.67 32.26 -2.08
N SER A 211 8.52 32.10 -2.72
CA SER A 211 8.40 31.98 -4.19
C SER A 211 8.74 33.26 -4.95
N VAL A 212 8.72 34.43 -4.30
CA VAL A 212 9.03 35.71 -4.93
C VAL A 212 10.53 36.01 -4.86
N ARG A 213 11.15 35.75 -3.70
CA ARG A 213 12.57 36.01 -3.45
C ARG A 213 13.48 34.83 -3.76
N ALA A 214 12.88 33.68 -4.09
CA ALA A 214 13.56 32.40 -4.21
C ALA A 214 14.39 32.08 -2.96
N GLU A 215 13.89 32.39 -1.76
CA GLU A 215 14.54 32.03 -0.49
C GLU A 215 14.09 30.62 -0.07
N VAL A 216 15.01 29.87 0.54
CA VAL A 216 14.80 28.50 0.99
C VAL A 216 15.32 28.36 2.40
N ASP A 217 14.49 27.82 3.28
CA ASP A 217 14.84 27.56 4.67
C ASP A 217 14.53 26.11 5.04
N LEU A 218 15.36 25.52 5.90
CA LEU A 218 15.20 24.16 6.42
C LEU A 218 14.68 24.19 7.86
N ILE A 219 13.82 23.24 8.21
CA ILE A 219 13.25 23.08 9.55
C ILE A 219 13.29 21.60 9.97
N ASP A 220 13.13 21.34 11.27
CA ASP A 220 13.00 19.99 11.83
C ASP A 220 14.29 19.13 11.77
N PHE A 221 15.33 19.60 12.46
CA PHE A 221 16.66 18.97 12.50
C PHE A 221 16.76 17.77 13.47
N GLY A 222 15.64 17.21 13.92
CA GLY A 222 15.60 16.16 14.95
C GLY A 222 16.32 14.87 14.56
N LYS A 223 16.49 14.61 13.26
CA LYS A 223 17.15 13.39 12.74
C LYS A 223 18.59 13.61 12.22
N GLY A 224 19.16 14.79 12.48
CA GLY A 224 20.52 15.14 12.06
C GLY A 224 21.56 14.19 12.64
N ARG A 225 22.53 13.78 11.82
CA ARG A 225 23.63 12.88 12.21
C ARG A 225 24.75 12.87 11.18
N GLN A 226 25.89 12.26 11.52
CA GLN A 226 26.98 12.01 10.59
C GLN A 226 26.61 10.87 9.63
N ALA A 227 26.50 11.16 8.34
CA ALA A 227 26.21 10.18 7.29
C ALA A 227 26.72 10.69 5.94
N HIS A 228 26.45 9.92 4.88
CA HIS A 228 26.76 10.32 3.51
C HIS A 228 25.70 11.31 2.99
N VAL A 229 26.12 12.41 2.35
CA VAL A 229 25.24 13.48 1.82
C VAL A 229 24.15 12.97 0.89
N PHE A 230 24.42 11.89 0.15
CA PHE A 230 23.45 11.26 -0.76
C PHE A 230 22.16 10.82 -0.07
N GLU A 231 22.15 10.62 1.25
CA GLU A 231 20.93 10.25 1.94
C GLU A 231 19.86 11.35 1.88
N ASP A 232 20.21 12.59 2.22
CA ASP A 232 19.25 13.70 2.16
C ASP A 232 18.90 14.09 0.73
N LEU A 233 19.87 13.99 -0.18
CA LEU A 233 19.65 14.27 -1.60
C LEU A 233 18.69 13.24 -2.23
N ALA A 234 18.88 11.95 -1.94
CA ALA A 234 18.01 10.90 -2.41
C ALA A 234 16.59 11.04 -1.82
N ARG A 235 16.48 11.38 -0.54
CA ARG A 235 15.20 11.64 0.13
C ARG A 235 14.44 12.80 -0.52
N PHE A 236 15.14 13.91 -0.80
CA PHE A 236 14.56 15.05 -1.49
C PHE A 236 14.12 14.69 -2.92
N GLU A 237 14.97 13.97 -3.67
CA GLU A 237 14.69 13.60 -5.05
C GLU A 237 13.53 12.61 -5.17
N ILE A 238 13.39 11.66 -4.25
CA ILE A 238 12.22 10.76 -4.19
C ILE A 238 10.95 11.58 -3.99
N ASP A 239 10.94 12.52 -3.04
CA ASP A 239 9.77 13.36 -2.86
C ASP A 239 9.49 14.23 -4.09
N LEU A 240 10.53 14.75 -4.75
CA LEU A 240 10.42 15.49 -6.00
C LEU A 240 9.74 14.65 -7.09
N ILE A 241 10.17 13.40 -7.29
CA ILE A 241 9.57 12.47 -8.25
C ILE A 241 8.09 12.23 -7.90
N LEU A 242 7.79 11.89 -6.66
CA LEU A 242 6.43 11.53 -6.22
C LEU A 242 5.46 12.72 -6.20
N HIS A 243 5.96 13.93 -5.92
CA HIS A 243 5.14 15.14 -5.90
C HIS A 243 4.96 15.78 -7.27
N THR A 244 5.90 15.60 -8.20
CA THR A 244 5.77 16.20 -9.53
C THR A 244 5.10 15.27 -10.54
N THR A 245 5.16 13.95 -10.34
CA THR A 245 4.52 12.99 -11.24
C THR A 245 3.01 13.25 -11.34
N PRO A 246 2.44 13.29 -12.57
CA PRO A 246 1.00 13.48 -12.79
C PRO A 246 0.15 12.44 -12.07
N ARG A 247 -1.08 12.84 -11.71
CA ARG A 247 -2.08 11.97 -11.06
C ARG A 247 -3.32 11.83 -11.92
N HIS A 248 -3.93 10.66 -11.90
CA HIS A 248 -5.25 10.45 -12.50
C HIS A 248 -6.29 11.29 -11.76
N ALA A 249 -7.04 12.13 -12.50
CA ALA A 249 -8.01 13.07 -11.93
C ALA A 249 -9.08 12.41 -11.04
N HIS A 250 -9.41 11.14 -11.29
CA HIS A 250 -10.51 10.43 -10.61
C HIS A 250 -10.05 9.63 -9.39
N SER A 251 -8.86 9.03 -9.43
CA SER A 251 -8.36 8.16 -8.36
C SER A 251 -7.32 8.83 -7.46
N GLY A 252 -6.70 9.93 -7.91
CA GLY A 252 -5.57 10.56 -7.21
C GLY A 252 -4.27 9.73 -7.23
N ALA A 253 -4.29 8.54 -7.86
CA ALA A 253 -3.12 7.69 -8.04
C ALA A 253 -2.16 8.29 -9.06
N LEU A 254 -0.86 8.02 -8.89
CA LEU A 254 0.15 8.44 -9.86
C LEU A 254 -0.06 7.74 -11.20
N VAL A 255 0.14 8.48 -12.29
CA VAL A 255 0.17 7.92 -13.64
C VAL A 255 1.47 7.11 -13.75
N GLN A 256 1.33 5.79 -13.87
CA GLN A 256 2.47 4.87 -13.71
C GLN A 256 3.51 5.00 -14.82
N ASP A 257 3.08 5.24 -16.06
CA ASP A 257 4.00 5.39 -17.20
C ASP A 257 4.83 6.67 -17.03
N GLU A 258 4.20 7.76 -16.61
CA GLU A 258 4.88 9.03 -16.30
C GLU A 258 5.84 8.88 -15.12
N LEU A 259 5.47 8.10 -14.09
CA LEU A 259 6.34 7.78 -12.96
C LEU A 259 7.59 7.05 -13.44
N LEU A 260 7.42 5.99 -14.22
CA LEU A 260 8.53 5.15 -14.69
C LEU A 260 9.42 5.90 -15.68
N GLU A 261 8.86 6.72 -16.56
CA GLU A 261 9.64 7.60 -17.44
C GLU A 261 10.43 8.63 -16.64
N THR A 262 9.85 9.16 -15.56
CA THR A 262 10.55 10.08 -14.64
C THR A 262 11.67 9.36 -13.87
N VAL A 263 11.43 8.14 -13.38
CA VAL A 263 12.45 7.31 -12.73
C VAL A 263 13.55 6.91 -13.73
N ASN A 264 13.22 6.65 -14.99
CA ASN A 264 14.21 6.36 -16.03
C ASN A 264 15.20 7.50 -16.28
N LEU A 265 14.79 8.76 -16.08
CA LEU A 265 15.71 9.90 -16.14
C LEU A 265 16.78 9.86 -15.05
N VAL A 266 16.50 9.23 -13.90
CA VAL A 266 17.48 8.98 -12.84
C VAL A 266 18.52 7.94 -13.30
N GLY A 267 18.10 7.03 -14.18
CA GLY A 267 18.95 6.00 -14.78
C GLY A 267 19.90 6.52 -15.85
N ASP A 268 19.70 7.74 -16.36
CA ASP A 268 20.65 8.35 -17.30
C ASP A 268 21.89 8.86 -16.54
N ASP A 269 23.06 8.31 -16.89
CA ASP A 269 24.35 8.77 -16.36
C ASP A 269 24.72 10.17 -16.89
N ASP A 270 24.02 10.65 -17.93
CA ASP A 270 24.20 11.99 -18.47
C ASP A 270 23.39 13.02 -17.67
N PHE A 271 23.94 13.45 -16.54
CA PHE A 271 23.38 14.53 -15.72
C PHE A 271 23.30 15.89 -16.46
N ALA A 272 23.97 16.01 -17.62
CA ALA A 272 23.82 17.14 -18.54
C ALA A 272 22.67 16.89 -19.54
N LEU A 273 21.56 16.35 -19.05
CA LEU A 273 20.30 16.16 -19.78
C LEU A 273 19.99 17.41 -20.63
N ARG A 274 20.07 17.27 -21.95
CA ARG A 274 19.86 18.36 -22.91
C ARG A 274 18.43 18.86 -22.83
N ASP A 275 18.23 20.16 -22.69
CA ASP A 275 16.91 20.79 -22.71
C ASP A 275 16.09 20.33 -23.92
N SER A 276 14.91 19.78 -23.63
CA SER A 276 13.93 19.40 -24.64
C SER A 276 12.75 20.36 -24.51
N PRO A 277 12.48 21.20 -25.53
CA PRO A 277 11.45 22.23 -25.45
C PRO A 277 10.05 21.65 -25.21
N ASP A 278 9.81 20.42 -25.68
CA ASP A 278 8.53 19.72 -25.59
C ASP A 278 8.41 18.83 -24.33
N GLU A 279 9.42 18.85 -23.44
CA GLU A 279 9.38 18.03 -22.23
C GLU A 279 8.31 18.49 -21.24
N PRO A 280 7.49 17.56 -20.69
CA PRO A 280 6.56 17.84 -19.61
C PRO A 280 7.23 18.50 -18.39
N ARG A 281 6.53 19.45 -17.75
CA ARG A 281 7.08 20.24 -16.63
C ARG A 281 7.59 19.40 -15.46
N HIS A 282 6.98 18.26 -15.18
CA HIS A 282 7.41 17.39 -14.07
C HIS A 282 8.81 16.81 -14.31
N ARG A 283 9.09 16.35 -15.54
CA ARG A 283 10.42 15.85 -15.93
C ARG A 283 11.43 16.97 -16.04
N ARG A 284 11.01 18.12 -16.57
CA ARG A 284 11.83 19.35 -16.58
C ARG A 284 12.25 19.75 -15.16
N CYS A 285 11.36 19.60 -14.18
CA CYS A 285 11.67 19.87 -12.79
C CYS A 285 12.74 18.94 -12.23
N LEU A 286 12.63 17.63 -12.46
CA LEU A 286 13.66 16.66 -12.07
C LEU A 286 15.00 16.94 -12.77
N ARG A 287 14.96 17.32 -14.04
CA ARG A 287 16.14 17.71 -14.80
C ARG A 287 16.84 18.93 -14.22
N MET A 288 16.09 19.99 -13.93
CA MET A 288 16.63 21.17 -13.26
C MET A 288 17.30 20.78 -11.94
N TRP A 289 16.65 19.95 -11.12
CA TRP A 289 17.23 19.45 -9.88
C TRP A 289 18.59 18.77 -10.11
N ARG A 290 18.69 17.86 -11.08
CA ARG A 290 19.94 17.15 -11.40
C ARG A 290 21.05 18.09 -11.89
N GLN A 291 20.71 19.07 -12.73
CA GLN A 291 21.66 20.07 -13.20
C GLN A 291 22.19 20.92 -12.04
N GLU A 292 21.32 21.39 -11.16
CA GLU A 292 21.72 22.18 -9.99
C GLU A 292 22.51 21.34 -8.97
N LEU A 293 22.14 20.07 -8.78
CA LEU A 293 22.87 19.14 -7.93
C LEU A 293 24.31 18.96 -8.41
N CYS A 294 24.51 18.75 -9.72
CA CYS A 294 25.86 18.62 -10.28
C CYS A 294 26.66 19.92 -10.24
N ALA A 295 25.99 21.07 -10.34
CA ALA A 295 26.64 22.37 -10.21
C ALA A 295 27.17 22.60 -8.78
N VAL A 296 26.43 22.12 -7.77
CA VAL A 296 26.76 22.29 -6.35
C VAL A 296 27.74 21.24 -5.84
N LEU A 297 27.55 19.97 -6.19
CA LEU A 297 28.29 18.84 -5.65
C LEU A 297 29.12 18.18 -6.75
N ARG A 298 30.35 18.65 -6.95
CA ARG A 298 31.24 18.12 -7.98
C ARG A 298 31.58 16.67 -7.68
N GLY A 299 31.71 15.87 -8.74
CA GLY A 299 31.96 14.43 -8.64
C GLY A 299 30.70 13.56 -8.67
N THR A 300 29.50 14.14 -8.52
CA THR A 300 28.22 13.42 -8.70
C THR A 300 28.04 12.84 -10.10
N SER A 301 28.60 13.50 -11.11
CA SER A 301 28.58 13.06 -12.51
C SER A 301 29.59 11.95 -12.83
N LEU A 302 30.40 11.51 -11.87
CA LEU A 302 31.27 10.34 -12.08
C LEU A 302 30.40 9.08 -12.16
N PRO A 303 30.62 8.17 -13.13
CA PRO A 303 29.77 6.98 -13.29
C PRO A 303 29.61 6.15 -12.01
N GLY A 304 30.68 6.01 -11.22
CA GLY A 304 30.61 5.32 -9.93
C GLY A 304 29.79 6.07 -8.87
N ALA A 305 29.88 7.41 -8.83
CA ALA A 305 29.08 8.22 -7.91
C ALA A 305 27.58 8.19 -8.28
N ALA A 306 27.27 8.21 -9.59
CA ALA A 306 25.91 8.05 -10.09
C ALA A 306 25.32 6.68 -9.71
N MET A 307 26.09 5.60 -9.88
CA MET A 307 25.68 4.26 -9.46
C MET A 307 25.46 4.18 -7.94
N MET A 308 26.39 4.74 -7.15
CA MET A 308 26.24 4.82 -5.70
C MET A 308 24.99 5.60 -5.31
N TYR A 309 24.72 6.73 -5.96
CA TYR A 309 23.51 7.53 -5.70
C TYR A 309 22.21 6.76 -5.95
N ARG A 310 22.17 5.89 -6.97
CA ARG A 310 21.02 5.00 -7.22
C ARG A 310 20.76 4.02 -6.08
N TRP A 311 21.81 3.55 -5.40
CA TRP A 311 21.65 2.76 -4.19
C TRP A 311 20.98 3.56 -3.08
N PHE A 312 21.37 4.82 -2.85
CA PHE A 312 20.71 5.68 -1.86
C PHE A 312 19.23 5.92 -2.20
N LEU A 313 18.91 6.16 -3.47
CA LEU A 313 17.52 6.26 -3.93
C LEU A 313 16.73 4.97 -3.65
N LEU A 314 17.34 3.80 -3.88
CA LEU A 314 16.70 2.53 -3.58
C LEU A 314 16.45 2.35 -2.08
N SER A 315 17.47 2.61 -1.25
CA SER A 315 17.36 2.48 0.21
C SER A 315 16.31 3.42 0.81
N GLU A 316 16.26 4.68 0.37
CA GLU A 316 15.25 5.64 0.82
C GLU A 316 13.85 5.29 0.29
N SER A 317 13.74 4.71 -0.91
CA SER A 317 12.47 4.18 -1.43
C SER A 317 11.95 3.02 -0.58
N LEU A 318 12.83 2.11 -0.16
CA LEU A 318 12.48 1.00 0.74
C LEU A 318 11.99 1.51 2.10
N LYS A 319 12.67 2.51 2.69
CA LYS A 319 12.20 3.15 3.94
C LYS A 319 10.81 3.78 3.78
N ARG A 320 10.48 4.29 2.59
CA ARG A 320 9.16 4.88 2.31
C ARG A 320 8.02 3.87 2.38
N ILE A 321 8.27 2.58 2.16
CA ILE A 321 7.25 1.52 2.32
C ILE A 321 6.69 1.55 3.74
N ARG A 322 7.56 1.61 4.75
CA ARG A 322 7.15 1.68 6.16
C ARG A 322 6.26 2.88 6.42
N TRP A 323 6.57 4.03 5.83
CA TRP A 323 5.77 5.24 6.00
C TRP A 323 4.36 5.09 5.39
N VAL A 324 4.26 4.52 4.18
CA VAL A 324 2.98 4.22 3.52
C VAL A 324 2.17 3.21 4.32
N THR A 325 2.80 2.15 4.81
CA THR A 325 2.14 1.11 5.63
C THR A 325 1.58 1.68 6.93
N ASN A 326 2.34 2.54 7.61
CA ASN A 326 1.95 3.08 8.92
C ASN A 326 0.97 4.25 8.86
N ASN A 327 1.03 5.08 7.82
CA ASN A 327 0.25 6.33 7.75
C ASN A 327 -0.82 6.31 6.65
N GLY A 328 -0.83 5.28 5.80
CA GLY A 328 -1.72 5.16 4.64
C GLY A 328 -1.28 6.03 3.45
N PRO A 329 -1.83 5.76 2.25
CA PRO A 329 -1.36 6.35 0.99
C PRO A 329 -1.65 7.85 0.86
N VAL A 330 -2.68 8.36 1.55
CA VAL A 330 -3.06 9.78 1.51
C VAL A 330 -2.05 10.63 2.27
N ALA A 331 -1.73 10.24 3.51
CA ALA A 331 -0.72 10.92 4.30
C ALA A 331 0.68 10.74 3.69
N ALA A 332 0.91 9.61 3.02
CA ALA A 332 2.18 9.33 2.37
C ALA A 332 2.36 10.01 1.00
N GLY A 333 1.30 10.61 0.45
CA GLY A 333 1.34 11.18 -0.89
C GLY A 333 1.67 10.17 -2.01
N VAL A 334 1.67 8.86 -1.76
CA VAL A 334 2.01 7.83 -2.74
C VAL A 334 1.31 6.52 -2.38
N ASP A 335 0.82 5.80 -3.39
CA ASP A 335 0.28 4.46 -3.20
C ASP A 335 1.39 3.39 -3.26
N MET A 336 1.13 2.26 -2.61
CA MET A 336 2.12 1.17 -2.50
C MET A 336 2.56 0.61 -3.87
N LEU A 337 1.67 0.60 -4.87
CA LEU A 337 2.00 0.09 -6.21
C LEU A 337 3.01 1.00 -6.91
N SER A 338 2.78 2.32 -6.90
CA SER A 338 3.72 3.31 -7.43
C SER A 338 5.11 3.15 -6.81
N LEU A 339 5.16 3.01 -5.49
CA LEU A 339 6.42 2.88 -4.76
C LEU A 339 7.16 1.58 -5.14
N LEU A 340 6.44 0.46 -5.22
CA LEU A 340 7.03 -0.82 -5.59
C LEU A 340 7.53 -0.82 -7.04
N ARG A 341 6.83 -0.16 -7.98
CA ARG A 341 7.29 0.03 -9.36
C ARG A 341 8.58 0.85 -9.42
N MET A 342 8.68 1.92 -8.64
CA MET A 342 9.92 2.71 -8.52
C MET A 342 11.08 1.85 -7.98
N ILE A 343 10.84 1.05 -6.94
CA ILE A 343 11.83 0.13 -6.36
C ILE A 343 12.32 -0.90 -7.40
N THR A 344 11.40 -1.49 -8.16
CA THR A 344 11.74 -2.42 -9.25
C THR A 344 12.56 -1.75 -10.33
N ALA A 345 12.17 -0.55 -10.77
CA ALA A 345 12.91 0.20 -11.80
C ALA A 345 14.33 0.53 -11.32
N LEU A 346 14.49 1.01 -10.08
CA LEU A 346 15.79 1.28 -9.49
C LEU A 346 16.66 0.01 -9.36
N ARG A 347 16.08 -1.12 -8.93
CA ARG A 347 16.79 -2.41 -8.90
C ARG A 347 17.32 -2.80 -10.28
N ARG A 348 16.48 -2.75 -11.31
CA ARG A 348 16.90 -3.07 -12.69
C ARG A 348 18.04 -2.18 -13.19
N MET A 349 18.01 -0.90 -12.85
CA MET A 349 19.11 0.02 -13.19
C MET A 349 20.42 -0.37 -12.51
N LEU A 350 20.36 -0.82 -11.25
CA LEU A 350 21.54 -1.33 -10.53
C LEU A 350 22.07 -2.63 -11.14
N ASP A 351 21.20 -3.47 -11.69
CA ASP A 351 21.57 -4.68 -12.45
C ASP A 351 22.07 -4.35 -13.88
N GLY A 352 22.14 -3.07 -14.28
CA GLY A 352 22.63 -2.64 -15.59
C GLY A 352 21.58 -2.65 -16.71
N HIS A 353 20.30 -2.80 -16.36
CA HIS A 353 19.19 -2.78 -17.30
C HIS A 353 18.47 -1.43 -17.27
N ARG A 354 18.18 -0.84 -18.45
CA ARG A 354 17.19 0.25 -18.54
C ARG A 354 15.79 -0.35 -18.52
N TYR A 355 14.85 0.30 -17.82
CA TYR A 355 13.46 -0.13 -17.87
C TYR A 355 12.86 0.26 -19.22
N ALA A 356 12.60 -0.72 -20.08
CA ALA A 356 11.79 -0.49 -21.27
C ALA A 356 10.32 -0.34 -20.82
N PRO A 357 9.61 0.73 -21.21
CA PRO A 357 8.16 0.83 -21.02
C PRO A 357 7.42 -0.40 -21.58
N GLU A 358 8.03 -1.07 -22.56
CA GLU A 358 7.53 -2.24 -23.27
C GLU A 358 7.73 -3.58 -22.55
N THR A 359 8.48 -3.62 -21.43
CA THR A 359 8.37 -4.75 -20.51
C THR A 359 7.09 -4.58 -19.70
N VAL A 360 5.97 -4.92 -20.35
CA VAL A 360 4.66 -5.13 -19.75
C VAL A 360 4.81 -6.20 -18.68
N ILE A 361 5.12 -5.75 -17.47
CA ILE A 361 5.03 -6.53 -16.25
C ILE A 361 3.55 -6.48 -15.82
N SER A 362 2.90 -7.64 -15.81
CA SER A 362 1.61 -7.98 -15.22
C SER A 362 0.75 -6.80 -14.79
N THR A 363 -0.08 -6.33 -15.70
CA THR A 363 -1.53 -6.58 -15.71
C THR A 363 -2.25 -6.96 -14.41
N THR A 364 -1.84 -6.67 -13.17
CA THR A 364 -2.77 -6.90 -12.04
C THR A 364 -3.81 -5.80 -12.00
N ALA A 365 -3.41 -4.52 -12.03
CA ALA A 365 -4.38 -3.43 -12.24
C ALA A 365 -4.96 -3.47 -13.66
N GLU A 366 -4.16 -3.82 -14.67
CA GLU A 366 -4.57 -3.84 -16.08
C GLU A 366 -5.40 -5.09 -16.46
N ALA A 367 -5.14 -6.28 -15.90
CA ALA A 367 -6.00 -7.46 -16.02
C ALA A 367 -7.21 -7.35 -15.11
N LEU A 368 -7.10 -6.75 -13.90
CA LEU A 368 -8.31 -6.38 -13.16
C LEU A 368 -9.13 -5.38 -14.01
N THR A 369 -8.52 -4.43 -14.73
CA THR A 369 -9.24 -3.52 -15.64
C THR A 369 -9.79 -4.22 -16.89
N LEU A 370 -9.05 -5.16 -17.52
CA LEU A 370 -9.50 -5.99 -18.65
C LEU A 370 -10.62 -6.96 -18.25
N LEU A 371 -10.56 -7.50 -17.02
CA LEU A 371 -11.60 -8.31 -16.39
C LEU A 371 -12.76 -7.44 -15.88
N ARG A 372 -12.63 -6.10 -15.94
CA ARG A 372 -13.52 -5.12 -15.31
C ARG A 372 -13.80 -5.42 -13.84
N CYS A 373 -12.79 -5.86 -13.10
CA CYS A 373 -12.78 -5.92 -11.65
C CYS A 373 -12.75 -4.50 -11.08
N THR A 374 -13.80 -4.18 -10.34
CA THR A 374 -14.05 -2.87 -9.73
C THR A 374 -13.59 -2.78 -8.28
N ALA A 375 -13.43 -3.92 -7.60
CA ALA A 375 -12.91 -3.96 -6.24
C ALA A 375 -12.31 -5.33 -5.91
N ALA A 376 -11.26 -5.33 -5.09
CA ALA A 376 -10.72 -6.52 -4.43
C ALA A 376 -10.78 -6.32 -2.91
N TYR A 377 -11.39 -7.27 -2.22
CA TYR A 377 -11.55 -7.29 -0.77
C TYR A 377 -10.61 -8.32 -0.19
N VAL A 378 -9.47 -7.86 0.34
CA VAL A 378 -8.39 -8.72 0.86
C VAL A 378 -8.24 -8.49 2.37
N PRO A 379 -8.99 -9.22 3.22
CA PRO A 379 -8.78 -9.16 4.65
C PRO A 379 -7.38 -9.69 5.00
N MET A 380 -6.58 -8.88 5.67
CA MET A 380 -5.25 -9.27 6.16
C MET A 380 -5.35 -10.28 7.31
N HIS A 381 -6.49 -10.24 8.03
CA HIS A 381 -6.88 -11.17 9.09
C HIS A 381 -8.39 -11.47 9.00
N GLY A 382 -8.83 -12.67 9.38
CA GLY A 382 -10.25 -13.07 9.34
C GLY A 382 -11.22 -12.12 10.08
N HIS A 383 -10.73 -11.32 11.03
CA HIS A 383 -11.52 -10.37 11.84
C HIS A 383 -11.47 -8.92 11.35
N GLU A 384 -10.91 -8.64 10.18
CA GLU A 384 -10.78 -7.25 9.71
C GLU A 384 -12.15 -6.64 9.37
N ARG A 385 -12.73 -5.97 10.37
CA ARG A 385 -14.12 -5.52 10.37
C ARG A 385 -14.44 -4.58 9.22
N LEU A 386 -13.57 -3.61 8.93
CA LEU A 386 -13.82 -2.60 7.91
C LEU A 386 -13.84 -3.20 6.49
N THR A 387 -12.90 -4.10 6.18
CA THR A 387 -12.84 -4.77 4.87
C THR A 387 -14.02 -5.72 4.67
N ASN A 388 -14.40 -6.47 5.71
CA ASN A 388 -15.60 -7.31 5.71
C ASN A 388 -16.89 -6.49 5.57
N GLU A 389 -17.02 -5.36 6.27
CA GLU A 389 -18.18 -4.47 6.18
C GLU A 389 -18.33 -3.86 4.78
N LYS A 390 -17.24 -3.39 4.17
CA LYS A 390 -17.23 -2.87 2.79
C LYS A 390 -17.69 -3.94 1.79
N ARG A 391 -17.09 -5.14 1.86
CA ARG A 391 -17.45 -6.28 1.01
C ARG A 391 -18.93 -6.63 1.14
N ASN A 392 -19.42 -6.77 2.38
CA ASN A 392 -20.80 -7.13 2.63
C ASN A 392 -21.77 -6.05 2.14
N ARG A 393 -21.47 -4.76 2.37
CA ARG A 393 -22.28 -3.65 1.87
C ARG A 393 -22.37 -3.62 0.34
N ALA A 394 -21.29 -3.96 -0.37
CA ALA A 394 -21.31 -4.06 -1.83
C ALA A 394 -22.26 -5.17 -2.32
N LYS A 395 -22.23 -6.35 -1.69
CA LYS A 395 -23.18 -7.44 -2.00
C LYS A 395 -24.61 -7.06 -1.67
N GLU A 396 -24.85 -6.42 -0.53
CA GLU A 396 -26.19 -5.94 -0.15
C GLU A 396 -26.73 -4.97 -1.19
N THR A 397 -25.90 -4.04 -1.67
CA THR A 397 -26.27 -3.08 -2.71
C THR A 397 -26.65 -3.79 -4.02
N ALA A 398 -25.84 -4.77 -4.46
CA ALA A 398 -26.11 -5.54 -5.68
C ALA A 398 -27.39 -6.38 -5.59
N LEU A 399 -27.66 -6.98 -4.43
CA LEU A 399 -28.90 -7.73 -4.16
C LEU A 399 -30.11 -6.80 -4.15
N HIS A 400 -30.01 -5.63 -3.49
CA HIS A 400 -31.08 -4.63 -3.49
C HIS A 400 -31.41 -4.13 -4.88
N ALA A 401 -30.40 -3.88 -5.71
CA ALA A 401 -30.63 -3.45 -7.07
C ALA A 401 -31.27 -4.55 -7.95
N SER A 402 -30.92 -5.81 -7.72
CA SER A 402 -31.55 -6.94 -8.40
C SER A 402 -33.02 -7.07 -7.99
N ALA A 403 -33.31 -6.90 -6.69
CA ALA A 403 -34.67 -6.85 -6.17
C ALA A 403 -35.50 -5.74 -6.84
N ALA A 404 -34.95 -4.52 -6.94
CA ALA A 404 -35.62 -3.37 -7.56
C ALA A 404 -35.96 -3.59 -9.05
N ARG A 405 -35.26 -4.50 -9.73
CA ARG A 405 -35.48 -4.84 -11.15
C ARG A 405 -36.27 -6.13 -11.37
N GLY A 406 -36.61 -6.86 -10.31
CA GLY A 406 -37.17 -8.21 -10.45
C GLY A 406 -36.22 -9.21 -11.12
N ALA A 407 -34.90 -8.97 -11.03
CA ALA A 407 -33.90 -9.73 -11.75
C ALA A 407 -33.50 -11.03 -11.03
N SER A 408 -33.09 -12.04 -11.79
CA SER A 408 -32.61 -13.30 -11.23
C SER A 408 -31.20 -13.18 -10.65
N VAL A 409 -31.00 -13.68 -9.43
CA VAL A 409 -29.70 -13.80 -8.77
C VAL A 409 -29.28 -15.26 -8.74
N ARG A 410 -28.02 -15.52 -9.11
CA ARG A 410 -27.44 -16.86 -9.17
C ARG A 410 -26.25 -16.97 -8.23
N ILE A 411 -26.20 -18.01 -7.40
CA ILE A 411 -25.14 -18.18 -6.39
C ILE A 411 -24.52 -19.59 -6.45
N ILE A 412 -23.20 -19.68 -6.40
CA ILE A 412 -22.47 -20.89 -6.05
C ILE A 412 -21.83 -20.66 -4.69
N ALA A 413 -21.94 -21.58 -3.74
CA ALA A 413 -21.27 -21.48 -2.45
C ALA A 413 -21.02 -22.86 -1.85
N GLU A 414 -20.03 -23.00 -0.96
CA GLU A 414 -19.80 -24.27 -0.26
C GLU A 414 -21.03 -24.76 0.52
N THR A 415 -21.51 -23.95 1.47
CA THR A 415 -22.62 -24.33 2.37
C THR A 415 -23.89 -23.53 2.11
N GLY A 416 -23.77 -22.36 1.50
CA GLY A 416 -24.85 -21.37 1.38
C GLY A 416 -25.31 -20.71 2.67
N TYR A 417 -24.62 -20.95 3.80
CA TYR A 417 -25.05 -20.51 5.13
C TYR A 417 -25.32 -19.01 5.21
N SER A 418 -24.45 -18.18 4.62
CA SER A 418 -24.57 -16.73 4.66
C SER A 418 -25.84 -16.20 3.97
N TYR A 419 -26.44 -16.96 3.05
CA TYR A 419 -27.60 -16.51 2.26
C TYR A 419 -28.89 -17.23 2.69
N LEU A 420 -28.83 -18.54 2.91
CA LEU A 420 -30.02 -19.37 3.14
C LEU A 420 -30.41 -19.48 4.61
N ALA A 421 -29.44 -19.57 5.54
CA ALA A 421 -29.76 -19.75 6.94
C ALA A 421 -30.53 -18.54 7.50
N THR A 422 -31.49 -18.76 8.39
CA THR A 422 -32.32 -17.68 8.98
C THR A 422 -31.51 -16.62 9.74
N ARG A 423 -30.32 -16.99 10.24
CA ARG A 423 -29.34 -16.08 10.86
C ARG A 423 -28.14 -15.77 9.96
N GLY A 424 -28.23 -16.10 8.67
CA GLY A 424 -27.22 -15.81 7.68
C GLY A 424 -27.10 -14.30 7.43
N VAL A 425 -25.88 -13.83 7.21
CA VAL A 425 -25.55 -12.40 7.04
C VAL A 425 -26.41 -11.71 5.97
N PHE A 426 -26.73 -12.40 4.88
CA PHE A 426 -27.49 -11.86 3.74
C PHE A 426 -28.94 -12.35 3.67
N ASN A 427 -29.42 -13.11 4.66
CA ASN A 427 -30.76 -13.71 4.61
C ASN A 427 -31.88 -12.67 4.49
N SER A 428 -31.78 -11.56 5.22
CA SER A 428 -32.74 -10.45 5.13
C SER A 428 -32.79 -9.83 3.72
N ARG A 429 -31.67 -9.84 3.00
CA ARG A 429 -31.59 -9.35 1.62
C ARG A 429 -32.17 -10.34 0.62
N ILE A 430 -32.01 -11.65 0.87
CA ILE A 430 -32.68 -12.69 0.07
C ILE A 430 -34.19 -12.61 0.23
N LEU A 431 -34.70 -12.44 1.47
CA LEU A 431 -36.13 -12.23 1.71
C LEU A 431 -36.64 -10.99 0.98
N HIS A 432 -35.94 -9.87 1.08
CA HIS A 432 -36.29 -8.64 0.36
C HIS A 432 -36.28 -8.85 -1.16
N LEU A 433 -35.32 -9.61 -1.69
CA LEU A 433 -35.23 -9.94 -3.10
C LEU A 433 -36.44 -10.76 -3.58
N LEU A 434 -36.78 -11.83 -2.88
CA LEU A 434 -37.90 -12.70 -3.23
C LEU A 434 -39.25 -12.00 -3.06
N ALA A 435 -39.41 -11.17 -2.02
CA ALA A 435 -40.61 -10.36 -1.80
C ALA A 435 -40.84 -9.33 -2.91
N ALA A 436 -39.77 -8.86 -3.57
CA ALA A 436 -39.85 -7.99 -4.74
C ALA A 436 -40.18 -8.73 -6.05
N GLY A 437 -40.36 -10.06 -6.01
CA GLY A 437 -40.67 -10.90 -7.17
C GLY A 437 -39.46 -11.32 -8.01
N ALA A 438 -38.24 -10.97 -7.59
CA ALA A 438 -37.00 -11.49 -8.18
C ALA A 438 -36.79 -12.96 -7.78
N SER A 439 -35.97 -13.68 -8.55
CA SER A 439 -35.68 -15.10 -8.30
C SER A 439 -34.26 -15.35 -7.80
N LEU A 440 -34.09 -16.40 -7.00
CA LEU A 440 -32.82 -16.90 -6.51
C LEU A 440 -32.60 -18.34 -7.01
N GLN A 441 -31.48 -18.55 -7.70
CA GLN A 441 -30.98 -19.88 -8.02
C GLN A 441 -29.66 -20.10 -7.31
N MET A 442 -29.50 -21.22 -6.62
CA MET A 442 -28.29 -21.47 -5.85
C MET A 442 -27.80 -22.91 -5.94
N VAL A 443 -26.49 -23.07 -6.09
CA VAL A 443 -25.82 -24.37 -6.00
C VAL A 443 -24.96 -24.38 -4.74
N ILE A 444 -25.14 -25.42 -3.90
CA ILE A 444 -24.28 -25.67 -2.74
C ILE A 444 -23.60 -27.02 -2.84
N CYS A 445 -22.49 -27.22 -2.10
CA CYS A 445 -21.87 -28.54 -2.02
C CYS A 445 -22.89 -29.55 -1.49
N ASN A 446 -22.88 -30.75 -2.07
CA ASN A 446 -23.68 -31.84 -1.55
C ASN A 446 -23.08 -32.34 -0.22
N PRO A 447 -23.78 -32.19 0.94
CA PRO A 447 -23.26 -32.60 2.24
C PRO A 447 -23.00 -34.10 2.35
N TYR A 448 -23.59 -34.89 1.45
CA TYR A 448 -23.49 -36.35 1.46
C TYR A 448 -22.34 -36.88 0.57
N PHE A 449 -21.74 -36.02 -0.25
CA PHE A 449 -20.70 -36.40 -1.20
C PHE A 449 -19.28 -36.27 -0.61
N LEU A 450 -18.30 -36.96 -1.23
CA LEU A 450 -16.91 -37.03 -0.73
C LEU A 450 -16.28 -35.65 -0.52
N GLU A 451 -16.63 -34.67 -1.35
CA GLU A 451 -16.10 -33.31 -1.25
C GLU A 451 -16.41 -32.65 0.11
N ALA A 452 -17.62 -32.84 0.65
CA ALA A 452 -18.00 -32.27 1.95
C ALA A 452 -17.10 -32.81 3.08
N TYR A 453 -16.63 -34.04 2.95
CA TYR A 453 -15.68 -34.67 3.88
C TYR A 453 -14.25 -34.15 3.67
N GLY A 454 -13.85 -33.88 2.43
CA GLY A 454 -12.61 -33.16 2.12
C GLY A 454 -12.60 -31.77 2.77
N ILE A 455 -13.69 -31.01 2.63
CA ILE A 455 -13.87 -29.72 3.29
C ILE A 455 -13.87 -29.89 4.82
N SER A 456 -14.52 -30.92 5.34
CA SER A 456 -14.56 -31.21 6.78
C SER A 456 -13.17 -31.40 7.38
N ALA A 457 -12.21 -31.97 6.65
CA ALA A 457 -10.83 -32.13 7.12
C ALA A 457 -10.14 -30.78 7.40
N SER A 458 -10.55 -29.70 6.72
CA SER A 458 -10.02 -28.35 6.95
C SER A 458 -10.46 -27.74 8.29
N TYR A 459 -11.49 -28.29 8.96
CA TYR A 459 -11.96 -27.82 10.27
C TYR A 459 -11.27 -28.49 11.47
N ASP A 460 -10.41 -29.49 11.27
CA ASP A 460 -9.69 -30.18 12.36
C ASP A 460 -8.40 -29.41 12.75
N PRO A 461 -8.25 -28.91 13.99
CA PRO A 461 -7.13 -28.04 14.40
C PRO A 461 -5.75 -28.72 14.39
N ASP A 462 -5.72 -30.02 14.66
CA ASP A 462 -4.46 -30.72 14.99
C ASP A 462 -4.19 -31.89 14.05
N GLY A 463 -5.03 -32.10 13.03
CA GLY A 463 -4.98 -33.30 12.21
C GLY A 463 -5.16 -34.58 13.03
N ARG A 464 -5.74 -34.51 14.24
CA ARG A 464 -5.91 -35.67 15.14
C ARG A 464 -6.78 -36.76 14.50
N ARG A 465 -7.71 -36.41 13.60
CA ARG A 465 -8.45 -37.39 12.79
C ARG A 465 -7.65 -38.04 11.65
N ARG A 466 -6.41 -37.60 11.34
CA ARG A 466 -5.54 -38.32 10.39
C ARG A 466 -4.97 -39.63 10.97
N GLY A 467 -5.11 -39.85 12.29
CA GLY A 467 -4.46 -40.96 13.00
C GLY A 467 -5.39 -42.00 13.65
N SER A 468 -6.70 -41.78 13.82
CA SER A 468 -7.57 -42.82 14.38
C SER A 468 -8.06 -43.75 13.28
N VAL A 469 -7.33 -44.84 13.13
CA VAL A 469 -7.71 -46.08 12.43
C VAL A 469 -9.18 -46.42 12.70
N VAL A 470 -9.95 -46.49 11.60
CA VAL A 470 -10.86 -47.59 11.26
C VAL A 470 -11.88 -47.98 12.33
N SER A 471 -13.10 -47.44 12.27
CA SER A 471 -14.33 -48.25 12.20
C SER A 471 -15.63 -47.45 12.35
N ASP A 472 -15.67 -46.28 13.00
CA ASP A 472 -16.96 -45.66 13.33
C ASP A 472 -17.12 -44.23 12.79
N ARG A 473 -17.78 -44.18 11.63
CA ARG A 473 -18.48 -43.06 10.99
C ARG A 473 -17.64 -41.91 10.42
N LEU A 474 -17.59 -41.89 9.07
CA LEU A 474 -17.34 -40.68 8.27
C LEU A 474 -18.44 -39.64 8.59
N GLU A 475 -18.23 -38.87 9.65
CA GLU A 475 -19.08 -37.75 10.07
C GLU A 475 -18.41 -36.43 9.73
N LEU A 476 -19.21 -35.52 9.15
CA LEU A 476 -18.80 -34.14 8.94
C LEU A 476 -18.47 -33.48 10.28
N HIS A 477 -17.51 -32.55 10.26
CA HIS A 477 -17.22 -31.70 11.40
C HIS A 477 -18.51 -30.98 11.85
N ALA A 478 -18.73 -30.93 13.16
CA ALA A 478 -20.00 -30.46 13.74
C ALA A 478 -20.43 -29.08 13.22
N ASP A 479 -19.47 -28.14 13.08
CA ASP A 479 -19.76 -26.82 12.52
C ASP A 479 -20.16 -26.83 11.05
N LEU A 480 -19.54 -27.70 10.25
CA LEU A 480 -19.86 -27.82 8.84
C LEU A 480 -21.23 -28.47 8.66
N ALA A 481 -21.51 -29.53 9.43
CA ALA A 481 -22.82 -30.17 9.48
C ALA A 481 -23.92 -29.17 9.87
N ARG A 482 -23.70 -28.39 10.95
CA ARG A 482 -24.61 -27.33 11.40
C ARG A 482 -24.88 -26.29 10.31
N LYS A 483 -23.85 -25.89 9.55
CA LYS A 483 -24.01 -24.94 8.45
C LYS A 483 -24.87 -25.51 7.33
N PHE A 484 -24.63 -26.75 6.91
CA PHE A 484 -25.47 -27.41 5.89
C PHE A 484 -26.92 -27.57 6.35
N GLU A 485 -27.14 -28.07 7.56
CA GLU A 485 -28.49 -28.25 8.12
C GLU A 485 -29.25 -26.92 8.22
N ALA A 486 -28.57 -25.85 8.66
CA ALA A 486 -29.17 -24.52 8.71
C ALA A 486 -29.51 -23.96 7.33
N SER A 487 -28.67 -24.20 6.32
CA SER A 487 -28.94 -23.78 4.94
C SER A 487 -30.11 -24.54 4.31
N LEU A 488 -30.17 -25.86 4.50
CA LEU A 488 -31.24 -26.70 3.94
C LEU A 488 -32.59 -26.35 4.56
N ARG A 489 -32.67 -26.23 5.89
CA ARG A 489 -33.88 -25.74 6.56
C ARG A 489 -34.27 -24.34 6.12
N GLY A 490 -33.29 -23.45 5.99
CA GLY A 490 -33.52 -22.09 5.49
C GLY A 490 -34.12 -22.10 4.07
N TYR A 491 -33.62 -22.96 3.20
CA TYR A 491 -34.19 -23.15 1.87
C TYR A 491 -35.61 -23.72 1.89
N GLU A 492 -35.90 -24.72 2.71
CA GLU A 492 -37.25 -25.28 2.85
C GLU A 492 -38.26 -24.19 3.20
N ILE A 493 -37.95 -23.35 4.19
CA ILE A 493 -38.77 -22.20 4.59
C ILE A 493 -38.98 -21.24 3.41
N LEU A 494 -37.89 -20.85 2.73
CA LEU A 494 -37.97 -19.93 1.59
C LEU A 494 -38.78 -20.52 0.43
N ARG A 495 -38.68 -21.83 0.18
CA ARG A 495 -39.39 -22.51 -0.90
C ARG A 495 -40.87 -22.66 -0.60
N GLU A 496 -41.26 -22.89 0.65
CA GLU A 496 -42.67 -22.92 1.05
C GLU A 496 -43.33 -21.54 0.82
N GLU A 497 -42.62 -20.46 1.17
CA GLU A 497 -43.15 -19.10 1.09
C GLU A 497 -43.12 -18.55 -0.35
N TYR A 498 -41.99 -18.66 -1.05
CA TYR A 498 -41.74 -18.02 -2.35
C TYR A 498 -41.80 -18.97 -3.55
N LYS A 499 -42.03 -20.27 -3.33
CA LYS A 499 -42.27 -21.30 -4.36
C LYS A 499 -41.18 -21.32 -5.43
N SER A 500 -41.57 -21.15 -6.70
CA SER A 500 -40.67 -21.22 -7.86
C SER A 500 -39.69 -20.06 -7.97
N LEU A 501 -39.80 -19.03 -7.12
CA LEU A 501 -38.83 -17.94 -7.09
C LEU A 501 -37.51 -18.35 -6.45
N VAL A 502 -37.44 -19.45 -5.70
CA VAL A 502 -36.21 -19.96 -5.10
C VAL A 502 -35.98 -21.41 -5.48
N GLU A 503 -34.79 -21.70 -5.99
CA GLU A 503 -34.37 -23.06 -6.31
C GLU A 503 -32.93 -23.29 -5.86
N VAL A 504 -32.74 -24.35 -5.06
CA VAL A 504 -31.42 -24.77 -4.58
C VAL A 504 -31.12 -26.18 -5.10
N LYS A 505 -29.89 -26.38 -5.58
CA LYS A 505 -29.36 -27.66 -6.03
C LYS A 505 -28.08 -28.05 -5.28
N LEU A 506 -27.83 -29.35 -5.22
CA LEU A 506 -26.67 -29.98 -4.57
C LEU A 506 -25.64 -30.41 -5.62
N ALA A 507 -24.45 -29.84 -5.54
CA ALA A 507 -23.36 -30.09 -6.49
C ALA A 507 -22.85 -31.53 -6.39
N ARG A 508 -22.71 -32.18 -7.55
CA ARG A 508 -22.03 -33.48 -7.69
C ARG A 508 -20.51 -33.37 -7.75
N PHE A 509 -19.99 -32.15 -7.91
CA PHE A 509 -18.57 -31.85 -8.05
C PHE A 509 -18.13 -30.84 -7.00
N GLY A 510 -16.82 -30.75 -6.81
CA GLY A 510 -16.23 -29.75 -5.93
C GLY A 510 -16.56 -28.33 -6.36
N ILE A 511 -16.73 -27.46 -5.37
CA ILE A 511 -16.93 -26.03 -5.58
C ILE A 511 -15.63 -25.33 -5.19
N ALA A 512 -14.97 -24.73 -6.17
CA ALA A 512 -13.68 -24.06 -5.98
C ALA A 512 -13.81 -22.61 -5.51
N ALA A 513 -15.01 -22.00 -5.56
CA ALA A 513 -15.23 -20.61 -5.19
C ALA A 513 -16.68 -20.32 -4.79
N THR A 514 -16.90 -19.31 -3.93
CA THR A 514 -18.19 -18.62 -3.86
C THR A 514 -18.32 -17.72 -5.09
N VAL A 515 -19.43 -17.84 -5.81
CA VAL A 515 -19.77 -16.93 -6.93
C VAL A 515 -21.14 -16.33 -6.67
N LEU A 516 -21.27 -15.01 -6.70
CA LEU A 516 -22.56 -14.30 -6.66
C LEU A 516 -22.72 -13.52 -7.96
N LEU A 517 -23.67 -13.93 -8.79
CA LEU A 517 -24.00 -13.33 -10.06
C LEU A 517 -25.28 -12.50 -9.90
N THR A 518 -25.15 -11.20 -10.09
CA THR A 518 -26.28 -10.26 -10.16
C THR A 518 -26.23 -9.51 -11.49
N GLU A 519 -27.28 -8.74 -11.80
CA GLU A 519 -27.23 -7.87 -12.97
C GLU A 519 -26.18 -6.76 -12.84
N GLN A 520 -25.99 -6.22 -11.63
CA GLN A 520 -25.16 -5.04 -11.39
C GLN A 520 -23.72 -5.34 -11.02
N ALA A 521 -23.43 -6.51 -10.48
CA ALA A 521 -22.09 -6.92 -10.11
C ALA A 521 -21.96 -8.43 -10.06
N THR A 522 -20.75 -8.92 -10.29
CA THR A 522 -20.39 -10.31 -10.04
C THR A 522 -19.35 -10.37 -8.95
N PHE A 523 -19.51 -11.25 -7.97
CA PHE A 523 -18.53 -11.46 -6.91
C PHE A 523 -17.94 -12.86 -7.02
N PHE A 524 -16.64 -12.98 -6.81
CA PHE A 524 -15.88 -14.23 -6.88
C PHE A 524 -14.92 -14.33 -5.70
N GLU A 525 -15.08 -15.35 -4.86
CA GLU A 525 -14.26 -15.64 -3.69
C GLU A 525 -13.72 -17.07 -3.81
N PRO A 526 -12.45 -17.28 -4.21
CA PRO A 526 -11.87 -18.61 -4.29
C PRO A 526 -11.72 -19.25 -2.91
N TYR A 527 -11.96 -20.55 -2.82
CA TYR A 527 -11.72 -21.33 -1.61
C TYR A 527 -10.29 -21.86 -1.59
N PHE A 528 -9.53 -21.45 -0.58
CA PHE A 528 -8.26 -22.08 -0.22
C PHE A 528 -8.53 -23.22 0.77
N HIS A 529 -8.12 -24.44 0.44
CA HIS A 529 -8.30 -25.62 1.30
C HIS A 529 -7.22 -25.72 2.41
N ALA A 530 -6.65 -24.58 2.83
CA ALA A 530 -5.82 -24.51 4.02
C ALA A 530 -6.64 -24.83 5.29
N SER A 531 -5.97 -25.19 6.40
CA SER A 531 -6.66 -25.44 7.67
C SER A 531 -7.44 -24.19 8.09
N ARG A 532 -8.76 -24.28 8.17
CA ARG A 532 -9.67 -23.15 8.48
C ARG A 532 -9.49 -22.60 9.88
N ASN A 533 -8.85 -23.36 10.77
CA ASN A 533 -8.46 -22.89 12.11
C ASN A 533 -7.24 -21.96 12.08
N ARG A 534 -6.53 -21.87 10.95
CA ARG A 534 -5.44 -20.92 10.73
C ARG A 534 -5.90 -19.59 10.11
N ARG A 535 -7.19 -19.45 9.76
CA ARG A 535 -7.80 -18.22 9.20
C ARG A 535 -7.62 -16.97 10.03
N GLU A 536 -7.45 -17.13 11.33
CA GLU A 536 -7.22 -16.01 12.25
C GLU A 536 -5.73 -15.63 12.35
N ARG A 537 -4.82 -16.49 11.87
CA ARG A 537 -3.37 -16.38 12.10
C ARG A 537 -2.53 -16.23 10.83
N VAL A 538 -3.11 -16.41 9.64
CA VAL A 538 -2.39 -16.38 8.35
C VAL A 538 -2.76 -15.12 7.57
N LEU A 539 -1.74 -14.45 7.04
CA LEU A 539 -1.87 -13.36 6.07
C LEU A 539 -2.40 -13.95 4.75
N PHE A 540 -3.53 -13.43 4.23
CA PHE A 540 -4.16 -13.84 2.96
C PHE A 540 -4.90 -15.20 2.92
N ASP A 541 -5.75 -15.51 3.91
CA ASP A 541 -6.50 -16.78 3.89
C ASP A 541 -7.74 -16.77 2.96
N THR A 542 -8.31 -15.59 2.68
CA THR A 542 -9.43 -15.43 1.73
C THR A 542 -9.36 -14.05 1.09
N PHE A 543 -9.68 -13.94 -0.19
CA PHE A 543 -9.98 -12.65 -0.83
C PHE A 543 -11.22 -12.77 -1.71
N GLU A 544 -11.86 -11.66 -2.00
CA GLU A 544 -13.00 -11.62 -2.91
C GLU A 544 -12.85 -10.51 -3.95
N LEU A 545 -13.18 -10.83 -5.19
CA LEU A 545 -13.14 -9.92 -6.33
C LEU A 545 -14.57 -9.52 -6.72
N GLN A 546 -14.76 -8.25 -7.09
CA GLN A 546 -16.03 -7.73 -7.62
C GLN A 546 -15.84 -7.24 -9.05
N PHE A 547 -16.62 -7.76 -9.98
CA PHE A 547 -16.60 -7.40 -11.39
C PHE A 547 -17.84 -6.60 -11.81
N GLU A 548 -17.63 -5.68 -12.74
CA GLU A 548 -18.64 -4.86 -13.39
C GLU A 548 -19.52 -5.69 -14.36
N PRO A 549 -20.78 -5.29 -14.62
CA PRO A 549 -21.68 -6.00 -15.53
C PRO A 549 -21.16 -6.12 -16.96
N GLY A 550 -20.36 -5.13 -17.40
CA GLY A 550 -19.86 -5.01 -18.76
C GLY A 550 -18.60 -5.83 -19.06
N GLY A 551 -18.04 -6.54 -18.06
CA GLY A 551 -16.91 -7.45 -18.22
C GLY A 551 -17.33 -8.74 -18.94
N LEU A 552 -17.71 -8.63 -20.21
CA LEU A 552 -18.38 -9.67 -20.99
C LEU A 552 -17.70 -11.03 -20.91
N HIS A 553 -16.36 -11.08 -20.91
CA HIS A 553 -15.63 -12.35 -20.84
C HIS A 553 -15.71 -13.02 -19.47
N MET A 554 -15.44 -12.28 -18.37
CA MET A 554 -15.43 -12.86 -17.03
C MET A 554 -16.83 -13.20 -16.54
N LYS A 555 -17.80 -12.31 -16.80
CA LYS A 555 -19.21 -12.60 -16.55
C LYS A 555 -19.64 -13.86 -17.31
N ARG A 556 -19.26 -14.00 -18.58
CA ARG A 556 -19.55 -15.21 -19.37
C ARG A 556 -18.91 -16.46 -18.79
N LEU A 557 -17.64 -16.40 -18.37
CA LEU A 557 -16.98 -17.56 -17.77
C LEU A 557 -17.66 -18.00 -16.46
N LEU A 558 -18.02 -17.04 -15.60
CA LEU A 558 -18.70 -17.32 -14.34
C LEU A 558 -20.15 -17.76 -14.56
N ASP A 559 -20.82 -17.23 -15.58
CA ASP A 559 -22.12 -17.70 -16.04
C ASP A 559 -22.04 -19.14 -16.57
N GLU A 560 -21.03 -19.46 -17.39
CA GLU A 560 -20.77 -20.82 -17.90
C GLU A 560 -20.45 -21.79 -16.75
N THR A 561 -19.68 -21.34 -15.75
CA THR A 561 -19.39 -22.08 -14.53
C THR A 561 -20.66 -22.37 -13.74
N PHE A 562 -21.49 -21.35 -13.51
CA PHE A 562 -22.79 -21.53 -12.86
C PHE A 562 -23.67 -22.49 -13.65
N SER A 563 -23.80 -22.30 -14.96
CA SER A 563 -24.58 -23.17 -15.83
C SER A 563 -24.08 -24.61 -15.78
N PHE A 564 -22.78 -24.84 -15.80
CA PHE A 564 -22.21 -26.19 -15.66
C PHE A 564 -22.65 -26.83 -14.35
N HIS A 565 -22.43 -26.15 -13.22
CA HIS A 565 -22.85 -26.67 -11.92
C HIS A 565 -24.36 -26.87 -11.86
N TRP A 566 -25.16 -25.91 -12.33
CA TRP A 566 -26.61 -25.94 -12.28
C TRP A 566 -27.23 -27.13 -13.04
N HIS A 567 -26.74 -27.43 -14.23
CA HIS A 567 -27.27 -28.52 -15.06
C HIS A 567 -26.79 -29.90 -14.59
N ASN A 568 -25.67 -29.96 -13.87
CA ASN A 568 -25.11 -31.22 -13.38
C ASN A 568 -25.24 -31.42 -11.86
N SER A 569 -26.14 -30.67 -11.21
CA SER A 569 -26.46 -30.78 -9.79
C SER A 569 -27.83 -31.41 -9.57
N ASP A 570 -28.01 -32.05 -8.41
CA ASP A 570 -29.28 -32.68 -8.02
C ASP A 570 -30.20 -31.67 -7.33
N ALA A 571 -31.51 -31.78 -7.52
CA ALA A 571 -32.46 -30.96 -6.77
C ALA A 571 -32.44 -31.33 -5.29
N VAL A 572 -32.55 -30.35 -4.39
CA VAL A 572 -32.61 -30.62 -2.94
C VAL A 572 -33.82 -31.48 -2.55
N THR A 573 -34.91 -31.46 -3.31
CA THR A 573 -36.07 -32.34 -3.08
C THR A 573 -35.76 -33.83 -3.17
N ASP A 574 -34.65 -34.21 -3.81
CA ASP A 574 -34.21 -35.59 -3.91
C ASP A 574 -33.23 -35.99 -2.80
N ALA A 575 -33.00 -35.10 -1.81
CA ALA A 575 -31.93 -35.22 -0.80
C ALA A 575 -31.94 -36.55 -0.06
N THR A 576 -33.11 -37.08 0.36
CA THR A 576 -33.19 -38.37 1.07
C THR A 576 -32.71 -39.54 0.21
N SER A 577 -33.13 -39.57 -1.06
CA SER A 577 -32.69 -40.59 -2.03
C SER A 577 -31.21 -40.42 -2.42
N LEU A 578 -30.72 -39.18 -2.40
CA LEU A 578 -29.35 -38.82 -2.70
C LEU A 578 -28.41 -39.21 -1.56
N GLU A 579 -28.80 -38.95 -0.32
CA GLU A 579 -28.07 -39.35 0.89
C GLU A 579 -27.82 -40.86 0.89
N GLU A 580 -28.84 -41.67 0.61
CA GLU A 580 -28.70 -43.12 0.59
C GLU A 580 -27.79 -43.61 -0.55
N ARG A 581 -27.86 -42.99 -1.73
CA ARG A 581 -26.97 -43.28 -2.87
C ARG A 581 -25.52 -42.89 -2.56
N CYS A 582 -25.30 -41.68 -2.05
CA CYS A 582 -23.97 -41.15 -1.73
C CYS A 582 -23.35 -41.90 -0.55
N ARG A 583 -24.14 -42.30 0.45
CA ARG A 583 -23.68 -43.16 1.55
C ARG A 583 -23.15 -44.49 1.03
N ARG A 584 -23.88 -45.15 0.11
CA ARG A 584 -23.43 -46.40 -0.53
C ARG A 584 -22.15 -46.20 -1.33
N ALA A 585 -22.11 -45.20 -2.22
CA ALA A 585 -20.93 -44.91 -3.03
C ALA A 585 -19.69 -44.60 -2.18
N ARG A 586 -19.86 -43.87 -1.07
CA ARG A 586 -18.79 -43.56 -0.12
C ARG A 586 -18.27 -44.83 0.57
N THR A 587 -19.15 -45.71 1.02
CA THR A 587 -18.75 -47.00 1.59
C THR A 587 -17.92 -47.79 0.57
N THR A 588 -18.39 -47.91 -0.67
CA THR A 588 -17.66 -48.63 -1.74
C THR A 588 -16.31 -48.02 -2.07
N VAL A 589 -16.20 -46.69 -2.21
CA VAL A 589 -14.91 -46.01 -2.47
C VAL A 589 -13.95 -46.22 -1.31
N PHE A 590 -14.45 -46.19 -0.07
CA PHE A 590 -13.64 -46.39 1.12
C PHE A 590 -13.14 -47.84 1.24
N GLU A 591 -14.01 -48.83 0.99
CA GLU A 591 -13.64 -50.25 0.92
C GLU A 591 -12.56 -50.48 -0.15
N ALA A 592 -12.74 -49.96 -1.36
CA ALA A 592 -11.77 -50.07 -2.44
C ALA A 592 -10.43 -49.38 -2.11
N TRP A 593 -10.46 -48.24 -1.40
CA TRP A 593 -9.27 -47.54 -0.93
C TRP A 593 -8.51 -48.37 0.10
N GLN A 594 -9.21 -49.02 1.04
CA GLN A 594 -8.58 -49.89 2.05
C GLN A 594 -7.90 -51.09 1.39
N GLU A 595 -8.57 -51.75 0.44
CA GLU A 595 -8.01 -52.88 -0.32
C GLU A 595 -6.72 -52.52 -1.08
N THR A 596 -6.63 -51.32 -1.64
CA THR A 596 -5.43 -50.86 -2.38
C THR A 596 -4.32 -50.31 -1.48
N SER A 597 -4.63 -49.90 -0.25
CA SER A 597 -3.67 -49.23 0.65
C SER A 597 -2.90 -50.20 1.57
N GLY A 598 -3.16 -51.51 1.51
CA GLY A 598 -2.48 -52.52 2.32
C GLY A 598 -2.62 -52.32 3.83
N ARG A 599 -3.74 -51.73 4.29
CA ARG A 599 -4.10 -51.57 5.69
C ARG A 599 -5.47 -52.12 5.97
#